data_AF-A0A0C4FCQ6-F1
#
_entry.id   AF-A0A0C4FCQ6-F1
#
_cell.length_a   1.000
_cell.length_b   1.000
_cell.length_c   1.000
_cell.angle_alpha   90.00
_cell.angle_beta   90.00
_cell.angle_gamma   90.00
#
_symmetry.space_group_name_H-M   'P 1'
#
loop_
_entity.id
_entity.type
_entity.pdbx_description
1 polymer ?
#
loop_
_entity_poly.entity_id
_entity_poly.type
_entity_poly.pdbx_seq_one_letter_code
_entity_poly.pdbx_strand_id
1 'polypeptide(L)'
;MASTKEELSTLPMLNGGSNYPIWAQRLTTYLGHKDLLATVTVDPGVNPSAAVTKKLSESAFIISSKVGDRIYHGIITPQRGSNGFAIWSKIKRMYGSNMIHNRTRATNKWTNLFFNGDINQFLDHVELCLAEFAAIGKVISDTDVCGFIIAKISVKRPGLTDPLLTNNVLLNNSEALIEKLRDLANHEELTYKANHAEKSAVALASSSQSRPPPRCKKVHNPQATHPESKCWALYPHLRPIRDLPVSGLVMPRHEVL
;
A
#
# COMPACT_ATOMS: atom_id res chain seq x y z
N MET A 1 18.99 -29.34 5.66
CA MET A 1 17.66 -28.98 6.20
C MET A 1 17.85 -27.78 7.09
N ALA A 2 17.04 -26.72 6.92
CA ALA A 2 17.11 -25.55 7.80
C ALA A 2 16.76 -25.96 9.25
N SER A 3 17.36 -25.31 10.23
CA SER A 3 17.00 -25.56 11.63
C SER A 3 15.58 -25.07 11.90
N THR A 4 14.81 -25.73 12.78
CA THR A 4 13.46 -25.29 13.18
C THR A 4 13.45 -23.81 13.58
N LYS A 5 14.55 -23.30 14.16
CA LYS A 5 14.70 -21.87 14.51
C LYS A 5 14.72 -20.95 13.28
N GLU A 6 15.39 -21.36 12.21
CA GLU A 6 15.47 -20.61 10.95
C GLU A 6 14.11 -20.60 10.25
N GLU A 7 13.43 -21.76 10.18
CA GLU A 7 12.08 -21.86 9.62
C GLU A 7 11.09 -20.95 10.37
N LEU A 8 11.12 -20.99 11.70
CA LEU A 8 10.28 -20.13 12.51
C LEU A 8 10.59 -18.64 12.30
N SER A 9 11.83 -18.25 12.02
CA SER A 9 12.18 -16.82 11.85
C SER A 9 11.40 -16.15 10.70
N THR A 10 10.97 -16.91 9.69
CA THR A 10 10.20 -16.43 8.54
C THR A 10 8.71 -16.19 8.85
N LEU A 11 8.21 -16.74 9.95
CA LEU A 11 6.80 -16.65 10.34
C LEU A 11 6.52 -15.38 11.13
N PRO A 12 5.37 -14.71 10.87
CA PRO A 12 5.01 -13.48 11.57
C PRO A 12 4.72 -13.71 13.06
N MET A 13 4.90 -12.67 13.87
CA MET A 13 4.46 -12.64 15.27
C MET A 13 3.01 -12.16 15.36
N LEU A 14 2.15 -12.83 16.12
CA LEU A 14 0.79 -12.35 16.37
C LEU A 14 0.84 -11.16 17.34
N ASN A 15 0.39 -10.00 16.87
CA ASN A 15 0.39 -8.77 17.68
C ASN A 15 -1.02 -8.29 18.03
N GLY A 16 -2.05 -8.90 17.44
CA GLY A 16 -3.45 -8.61 17.71
C GLY A 16 -4.34 -8.93 16.52
N GLY A 17 -5.54 -8.34 16.49
CA GLY A 17 -6.53 -8.62 15.45
C GLY A 17 -6.16 -8.11 14.05
N SER A 18 -5.28 -7.10 13.94
CA SER A 18 -4.93 -6.50 12.65
C SER A 18 -4.10 -7.43 11.75
N ASN A 19 -3.19 -8.21 12.34
CA ASN A 19 -2.33 -9.12 11.59
C ASN A 19 -2.70 -10.60 11.78
N TYR A 20 -3.81 -10.87 12.48
CA TYR A 20 -4.32 -12.21 12.68
C TYR A 20 -4.57 -12.97 11.36
N PRO A 21 -5.19 -12.39 10.30
CA PRO A 21 -5.45 -13.14 9.07
C PRO A 21 -4.19 -13.74 8.44
N ILE A 22 -3.17 -12.90 8.21
CA ILE A 22 -1.90 -13.34 7.62
C ILE A 22 -1.13 -14.27 8.56
N TRP A 23 -1.19 -14.03 9.88
CA TRP A 23 -0.57 -14.90 10.88
C TRP A 23 -1.21 -16.29 10.87
N ALA A 24 -2.54 -16.37 10.88
CA ALA A 24 -3.28 -17.62 10.92
C ALA A 24 -3.00 -18.44 9.67
N GLN A 25 -3.07 -17.84 8.48
CA GLN A 25 -2.80 -18.53 7.22
C GLN A 25 -1.38 -19.10 7.15
N ARG A 26 -0.36 -18.29 7.50
CA ARG A 26 1.04 -18.74 7.49
C ARG A 26 1.30 -19.84 8.52
N LEU A 27 0.75 -19.71 9.73
CA LEU A 27 0.95 -20.72 10.77
C LEU A 27 0.19 -22.01 10.47
N THR A 28 -1.02 -21.94 9.91
CA THR A 28 -1.76 -23.11 9.42
C THR A 28 -0.97 -23.86 8.37
N THR A 29 -0.39 -23.15 7.40
CA THR A 29 0.45 -23.75 6.34
C THR A 29 1.66 -24.45 6.94
N TYR A 30 2.36 -23.79 7.88
CA TYR A 30 3.53 -24.35 8.54
C TYR A 30 3.20 -25.58 9.40
N LEU A 31 2.12 -25.53 10.18
CA LEU A 31 1.65 -26.67 10.98
C LEU A 31 1.21 -27.84 10.10
N GLY A 32 0.65 -27.57 8.92
CA GLY A 32 0.35 -28.59 7.91
C GLY A 32 1.61 -29.29 7.42
N HIS A 33 2.64 -28.52 7.05
CA HIS A 33 3.94 -29.06 6.64
C HIS A 33 4.61 -29.92 7.73
N LYS A 34 4.38 -29.61 9.01
CA LYS A 34 4.90 -30.38 10.16
C LYS A 34 4.00 -31.55 10.60
N ASP A 35 2.88 -31.81 9.91
CA ASP A 35 1.88 -32.81 10.33
C ASP A 35 1.34 -32.59 11.77
N LEU A 36 1.18 -31.31 12.14
CA LEU A 36 0.67 -30.84 13.43
C LEU A 36 -0.68 -30.14 13.31
N LEU A 37 -1.16 -29.86 12.09
CA LEU A 37 -2.41 -29.11 11.89
C LEU A 37 -3.61 -29.80 12.55
N ALA A 38 -3.79 -31.11 12.30
CA ALA A 38 -4.87 -31.89 12.89
C ALA A 38 -4.83 -31.86 14.43
N THR A 39 -3.62 -31.85 15.02
CA THR A 39 -3.43 -31.79 16.47
C THR A 39 -3.96 -30.51 17.10
N VAL A 40 -4.02 -29.40 16.37
CA VAL A 40 -4.52 -28.12 16.89
C VAL A 40 -5.94 -27.79 16.45
N THR A 41 -6.48 -28.50 15.44
CA THR A 41 -7.83 -28.26 14.93
C THR A 41 -8.87 -29.27 15.41
N VAL A 42 -8.45 -30.49 15.76
CA VAL A 42 -9.33 -31.57 16.24
C VAL A 42 -9.21 -31.66 17.76
N ASP A 43 -10.35 -31.78 18.44
CA ASP A 43 -10.37 -31.96 19.89
C ASP A 43 -9.64 -33.26 20.27
N PRO A 44 -8.56 -33.20 21.07
CA PRO A 44 -7.81 -34.39 21.47
C PRO A 44 -8.55 -35.28 22.49
N GLY A 45 -9.69 -34.82 23.03
CA GLY A 45 -10.44 -35.51 24.07
C GLY A 45 -9.80 -35.40 25.46
N VAL A 46 -10.40 -36.08 26.43
CA VAL A 46 -10.04 -35.95 27.87
C VAL A 46 -8.69 -36.60 28.19
N ASN A 47 -8.31 -37.68 27.48
CA ASN A 47 -7.08 -38.44 27.74
C ASN A 47 -6.39 -38.83 26.41
N PRO A 48 -5.66 -37.90 25.78
CA PRO A 48 -4.91 -38.18 24.56
C PRO A 48 -3.79 -39.19 24.79
N SER A 49 -3.47 -39.98 23.77
CA SER A 49 -2.33 -40.90 23.81
C SER A 49 -1.00 -40.15 23.97
N ALA A 50 0.05 -40.82 24.45
CA ALA A 50 1.37 -40.21 24.64
C ALA A 50 1.91 -39.56 23.34
N ALA A 51 1.66 -40.18 22.18
CA ALA A 51 2.05 -39.63 20.88
C ALA A 51 1.30 -38.32 20.57
N VAL A 52 0.00 -38.25 20.85
CA VAL A 52 -0.81 -37.03 20.66
C VAL A 52 -0.37 -35.94 21.64
N THR A 53 -0.11 -36.29 22.90
CA THR A 53 0.40 -35.35 23.92
C THR A 53 1.75 -34.72 23.52
N LYS A 54 2.65 -35.51 22.91
CA LYS A 54 3.91 -35.01 22.36
C LYS A 54 3.66 -33.98 21.24
N LYS A 55 2.80 -34.30 20.27
CA LYS A 55 2.42 -33.37 19.18
C LYS A 55 1.71 -32.11 19.72
N LEU A 56 0.89 -32.23 20.77
CA LEU A 56 0.24 -31.10 21.44
C LEU A 56 1.27 -30.15 22.08
N SER A 57 2.30 -30.71 22.70
CA SER A 57 3.39 -29.92 23.31
C SER A 57 4.26 -29.25 22.25
N GLU A 58 4.58 -29.96 21.17
CA GLU A 58 5.35 -29.42 20.04
C GLU A 58 4.61 -28.27 19.36
N SER A 59 3.33 -28.46 19.03
CA SER A 59 2.50 -27.41 18.46
C SER A 59 2.31 -26.24 19.43
N ALA A 60 2.17 -26.49 20.74
CA ALA A 60 2.13 -25.43 21.74
C ALA A 60 3.40 -24.58 21.74
N PHE A 61 4.58 -25.21 21.68
CA PHE A 61 5.86 -24.51 21.60
C PHE A 61 5.94 -23.62 20.35
N ILE A 62 5.62 -24.18 19.18
CA ILE A 62 5.61 -23.45 17.90
C ILE A 62 4.68 -22.25 17.98
N ILE A 63 3.42 -22.45 18.38
CA ILE A 63 2.43 -21.38 18.43
C ILE A 63 2.86 -20.31 19.44
N SER A 64 3.28 -20.71 20.64
CA SER A 64 3.69 -19.76 21.70
C SER A 64 4.89 -18.92 21.28
N SER A 65 5.85 -19.50 20.55
CA SER A 65 6.99 -18.76 19.99
C SER A 65 6.60 -17.69 18.96
N LYS A 66 5.35 -17.73 18.49
CA LYS A 66 4.78 -16.81 17.48
C LYS A 66 3.66 -15.95 18.03
N VAL A 67 3.53 -15.84 19.34
CA VAL A 67 2.63 -14.91 20.02
C VAL A 67 3.45 -13.76 20.60
N GLY A 68 3.08 -12.52 20.29
CA GLY A 68 3.78 -11.34 20.79
C GLY A 68 3.55 -11.08 22.27
N ASP A 69 4.55 -10.53 22.94
CA ASP A 69 4.62 -10.37 24.40
C ASP A 69 3.39 -9.68 25.00
N ARG A 70 2.86 -8.66 24.32
CA ARG A 70 1.70 -7.87 24.77
C ARG A 70 0.45 -8.72 25.01
N ILE A 71 0.26 -9.78 24.23
CA ILE A 71 -0.92 -10.64 24.29
C ILE A 71 -0.60 -12.03 24.86
N TYR A 72 0.68 -12.33 25.09
CA TYR A 72 1.19 -13.63 25.50
C TYR A 72 0.47 -14.15 26.75
N HIS A 73 0.51 -13.39 27.85
CA HIS A 73 -0.10 -13.79 29.13
C HIS A 73 -1.64 -13.93 29.08
N GLY A 74 -2.30 -13.28 28.12
CA GLY A 74 -3.75 -13.43 27.91
C GLY A 74 -4.13 -14.73 27.18
N ILE A 75 -3.17 -15.36 26.49
CA ILE A 75 -3.35 -16.54 25.66
C ILE A 75 -2.70 -17.76 26.31
N ILE A 76 -1.41 -17.67 26.64
CA ILE A 76 -0.60 -18.72 27.23
C ILE A 76 -0.67 -18.60 28.76
N THR A 77 -1.18 -19.64 29.40
CA THR A 77 -1.18 -19.79 30.86
C THR A 77 -0.55 -21.14 31.23
N PRO A 78 -0.11 -21.36 32.47
CA PRO A 78 0.48 -22.64 32.88
C PRO A 78 -0.39 -23.86 32.55
N GLN A 79 -1.72 -23.71 32.61
CA GLN A 79 -2.68 -24.77 32.30
C GLN A 79 -2.82 -25.07 30.81
N ARG A 80 -2.52 -24.11 29.92
CA ARG A 80 -2.62 -24.26 28.44
C ARG A 80 -1.26 -24.37 27.75
N GLY A 81 -0.16 -24.04 28.43
CA GLY A 81 1.16 -23.84 27.82
C GLY A 81 1.74 -25.07 27.12
N SER A 82 1.23 -26.26 27.42
CA SER A 82 1.62 -27.53 26.78
C SER A 82 0.58 -28.09 25.81
N ASN A 83 -0.54 -27.39 25.60
CA ASN A 83 -1.66 -27.87 24.79
C ASN A 83 -1.89 -26.95 23.59
N GLY A 84 -1.33 -27.32 22.43
CA GLY A 84 -1.41 -26.55 21.20
C GLY A 84 -2.84 -26.34 20.72
N PHE A 85 -3.72 -27.33 20.89
CA PHE A 85 -5.15 -27.21 20.59
C PHE A 85 -5.83 -26.12 21.44
N ALA A 86 -5.53 -26.09 22.74
CA ALA A 86 -6.11 -25.10 23.66
C ALA A 86 -5.63 -23.68 23.34
N ILE A 87 -4.34 -23.51 23.00
CA ILE A 87 -3.77 -22.22 22.60
C ILE A 87 -4.37 -21.76 21.27
N TRP A 88 -4.37 -22.62 20.25
CA TRP A 88 -4.94 -22.33 18.93
C TRP A 88 -6.42 -21.96 19.01
N SER A 89 -7.20 -22.72 19.77
CA SER A 89 -8.63 -22.47 19.99
C SER A 89 -8.88 -21.13 20.70
N LYS A 90 -8.04 -20.78 21.69
CA LYS A 90 -8.12 -19.48 22.37
C LYS A 90 -7.84 -18.32 21.40
N ILE A 91 -6.82 -18.45 20.55
CA ILE A 91 -6.47 -17.44 19.54
C ILE A 91 -7.61 -17.27 18.52
N LYS A 92 -8.10 -18.38 17.95
CA LYS A 92 -9.26 -18.35 17.02
C LYS A 92 -10.49 -17.73 17.68
N ARG A 93 -10.73 -18.01 18.95
CA ARG A 93 -11.83 -17.40 19.71
C ARG A 93 -11.69 -15.89 19.82
N MET A 94 -10.48 -15.40 20.08
CA MET A 94 -10.23 -13.97 20.29
C MET A 94 -10.24 -13.18 18.99
N TYR A 95 -9.65 -13.71 17.92
CA TYR A 95 -9.37 -12.91 16.71
C TYR A 95 -10.08 -13.40 15.45
N GLY A 96 -10.38 -14.71 15.36
CA GLY A 96 -11.03 -15.32 14.19
C GLY A 96 -12.50 -15.66 14.39
N SER A 97 -13.09 -15.28 15.52
CA SER A 97 -14.52 -15.49 15.75
C SER A 97 -15.30 -14.26 15.32
N ASN A 98 -16.50 -14.50 14.80
CA ASN A 98 -17.48 -13.48 14.44
C ASN A 98 -18.12 -12.78 15.66
N MET A 99 -17.32 -12.48 16.68
CA MET A 99 -17.76 -11.71 17.83
C MET A 99 -17.97 -10.25 17.44
N ILE A 100 -18.90 -9.58 18.13
CA ILE A 100 -19.30 -8.20 17.80
C ILE A 100 -18.11 -7.24 17.67
N HIS A 101 -17.14 -7.30 18.58
CA HIS A 101 -15.98 -6.40 18.56
C HIS A 101 -15.07 -6.64 17.34
N ASN A 102 -14.90 -7.89 16.90
CA ASN A 102 -14.12 -8.22 15.70
C ASN A 102 -14.84 -7.74 14.45
N ARG A 103 -16.16 -7.96 14.37
CA ARG A 103 -16.99 -7.50 13.25
C ARG A 103 -17.04 -5.98 13.15
N THR A 104 -17.19 -5.28 14.27
CA THR A 104 -17.18 -3.81 14.32
C THR A 104 -15.83 -3.27 13.88
N ARG A 105 -14.71 -3.84 14.36
CA ARG A 105 -13.37 -3.42 13.94
C ARG A 105 -13.16 -3.59 12.44
N ALA A 106 -13.48 -4.77 11.89
CA ALA A 106 -13.32 -5.06 10.47
C ALA A 106 -14.22 -4.15 9.61
N THR A 107 -15.47 -3.93 10.03
CA THR A 107 -16.40 -3.05 9.32
C THR A 107 -15.94 -1.60 9.34
N ASN A 108 -15.46 -1.09 10.49
CA ASN A 108 -14.94 0.28 10.58
C ASN A 108 -13.74 0.49 9.67
N LYS A 109 -12.81 -0.49 9.58
CA LYS A 109 -11.70 -0.41 8.63
C LYS A 109 -12.20 -0.34 7.20
N TRP A 110 -13.12 -1.24 6.82
CA TRP A 110 -13.73 -1.25 5.50
C TRP A 110 -14.39 0.08 5.14
N THR A 111 -15.26 0.61 6.00
CA THR A 111 -15.99 1.87 5.73
C THR A 111 -15.05 3.07 5.61
N ASN A 112 -13.98 3.08 6.40
CA ASN A 112 -12.99 4.15 6.43
C ASN A 112 -11.94 4.06 5.32
N LEU A 113 -11.93 3.01 4.50
CA LEU A 113 -11.08 2.99 3.31
C LEU A 113 -11.46 4.16 2.39
N PHE A 114 -10.43 4.84 1.89
CA PHE A 114 -10.60 5.93 0.93
C PHE A 114 -9.50 5.84 -0.13
N PHE A 115 -9.85 6.23 -1.35
CA PHE A 115 -8.92 6.27 -2.45
C PHE A 115 -8.12 7.58 -2.41
N ASN A 116 -6.81 7.49 -2.23
CA ASN A 116 -5.93 8.66 -2.15
C ASN A 116 -5.35 9.09 -3.51
N GLY A 117 -5.39 8.23 -4.53
CA GLY A 117 -4.84 8.46 -5.86
C GLY A 117 -3.97 7.32 -6.37
N ASP A 118 -3.50 6.45 -5.48
CA ASP A 118 -2.74 5.24 -5.79
C ASP A 118 -3.67 4.01 -5.81
N ILE A 119 -3.86 3.43 -6.99
CA ILE A 119 -4.78 2.29 -7.19
C ILE A 119 -4.21 1.04 -6.52
N ASN A 120 -2.92 0.75 -6.70
CA ASN A 120 -2.30 -0.46 -6.16
C ASN A 120 -2.37 -0.45 -4.63
N GLN A 121 -1.98 0.66 -3.99
CA GLN A 121 -2.06 0.78 -2.54
C GLN A 121 -3.50 0.68 -2.03
N PHE A 122 -4.47 1.27 -2.74
CA PHE A 122 -5.87 1.18 -2.35
C PHE A 122 -6.38 -0.26 -2.43
N LEU A 123 -6.07 -0.99 -3.51
CA LEU A 123 -6.49 -2.38 -3.68
C LEU A 123 -5.81 -3.32 -2.67
N ASP A 124 -4.54 -3.09 -2.32
CA ASP A 124 -3.87 -3.81 -1.23
C ASP A 124 -4.65 -3.67 0.09
N HIS A 125 -5.12 -2.45 0.41
CA HIS A 125 -5.93 -2.22 1.62
C HIS A 125 -7.32 -2.86 1.55
N VAL A 126 -7.93 -2.93 0.36
CA VAL A 126 -9.20 -3.63 0.13
C VAL A 126 -9.01 -5.12 0.42
N GLU A 127 -8.00 -5.76 -0.16
CA GLU A 127 -7.69 -7.19 0.05
C GLU A 127 -7.38 -7.50 1.51
N LEU A 128 -6.66 -6.62 2.21
CA LEU A 128 -6.43 -6.75 3.65
C LEU A 128 -7.73 -6.75 4.46
N CYS A 129 -8.71 -5.92 4.09
CA CYS A 129 -10.02 -5.92 4.74
C CYS A 129 -10.84 -7.17 4.41
N LEU A 130 -10.79 -7.64 3.15
CA LEU A 130 -11.44 -8.88 2.74
C LEU A 130 -10.87 -10.09 3.49
N ALA A 131 -9.54 -10.14 3.66
CA ALA A 131 -8.87 -11.16 4.46
C ALA A 131 -9.31 -11.11 5.95
N GLU A 132 -9.50 -9.91 6.52
CA GLU A 132 -10.03 -9.78 7.89
C GLU A 132 -11.49 -10.26 7.99
N PHE A 133 -12.33 -9.99 6.98
CA PHE A 133 -13.70 -10.52 6.94
C PHE A 133 -13.74 -12.04 6.79
N ALA A 134 -12.95 -12.62 5.89
CA ALA A 134 -12.82 -14.05 5.72
C ALA A 134 -12.34 -14.73 7.01
N ALA A 135 -11.35 -14.14 7.69
CA ALA A 135 -10.79 -14.67 8.93
C ALA A 135 -11.79 -14.72 10.10
N ILE A 136 -12.85 -13.91 10.07
CA ILE A 136 -13.95 -13.92 11.06
C ILE A 136 -15.21 -14.61 10.56
N GLY A 137 -15.19 -15.19 9.35
CA GLY A 137 -16.34 -15.86 8.74
C GLY A 137 -17.45 -14.91 8.28
N LYS A 138 -17.14 -13.64 8.00
CA LYS A 138 -18.10 -12.71 7.40
C LYS A 138 -17.99 -12.80 5.87
N VAL A 139 -19.08 -13.20 5.23
CA VAL A 139 -19.19 -13.21 3.76
C VAL A 139 -19.68 -11.84 3.29
N ILE A 140 -19.06 -11.32 2.24
CA ILE A 140 -19.49 -10.13 1.50
C ILE A 140 -19.63 -10.57 0.04
N SER A 141 -20.69 -10.13 -0.64
CA SER A 141 -20.89 -10.52 -2.03
C SER A 141 -19.87 -9.83 -2.93
N ASP A 142 -19.48 -10.49 -4.03
CA ASP A 142 -18.59 -9.88 -5.03
C ASP A 142 -19.15 -8.58 -5.59
N THR A 143 -20.46 -8.51 -5.80
CA THR A 143 -21.14 -7.30 -6.27
C THR A 143 -21.01 -6.13 -5.29
N ASP A 144 -21.14 -6.38 -3.98
CA ASP A 144 -20.95 -5.35 -2.96
C ASP A 144 -19.49 -4.87 -2.90
N VAL A 145 -18.53 -5.79 -3.04
CA VAL A 145 -17.10 -5.46 -3.08
C VAL A 145 -16.80 -4.62 -4.33
N CYS A 146 -17.28 -5.03 -5.50
CA CYS A 146 -17.11 -4.30 -6.75
C CYS A 146 -17.72 -2.91 -6.67
N GLY A 147 -18.98 -2.81 -6.23
CA GLY A 147 -19.67 -1.54 -6.05
C GLY A 147 -18.92 -0.60 -5.09
N PHE A 148 -18.37 -1.14 -4.00
CA PHE A 148 -17.57 -0.37 -3.06
C PHE A 148 -16.27 0.16 -3.69
N ILE A 149 -15.50 -0.69 -4.39
CA ILE A 149 -14.25 -0.31 -5.06
C ILE A 149 -14.53 0.80 -6.07
N ILE A 150 -15.51 0.59 -6.95
CA ILE A 150 -15.90 1.56 -7.97
C ILE A 150 -16.30 2.88 -7.31
N ALA A 151 -17.23 2.85 -6.35
CA ALA A 151 -17.71 4.06 -5.68
C ALA A 151 -16.56 4.88 -5.06
N LYS A 152 -15.56 4.22 -4.45
CA LYS A 152 -14.42 4.92 -3.82
C LYS A 152 -13.47 5.51 -4.87
N ILE A 153 -13.21 4.83 -5.98
CA ILE A 153 -12.32 5.32 -7.05
C ILE A 153 -12.99 6.46 -7.84
N SER A 154 -14.29 6.34 -8.16
CA SER A 154 -15.06 7.32 -8.94
C SER A 154 -15.02 8.73 -8.35
N VAL A 155 -14.86 8.86 -7.03
CA VAL A 155 -14.74 10.17 -6.35
C VAL A 155 -13.59 11.01 -6.91
N LYS A 156 -12.48 10.39 -7.31
CA LYS A 156 -11.31 11.10 -7.84
C LYS A 156 -11.01 10.81 -9.31
N ARG A 157 -11.42 9.64 -9.82
CA ARG A 157 -11.13 9.19 -11.19
C ARG A 157 -12.40 8.61 -11.86
N PRO A 158 -13.44 9.43 -12.10
CA PRO A 158 -14.69 8.96 -12.69
C PRO A 158 -14.48 8.33 -14.08
N GLY A 159 -13.63 8.93 -14.92
CA GLY A 159 -13.34 8.42 -16.27
C GLY A 159 -12.69 7.03 -16.31
N LEU A 160 -12.06 6.58 -15.22
CA LEU A 160 -11.55 5.20 -15.10
C LEU A 160 -12.67 4.21 -14.81
N THR A 161 -13.70 4.63 -14.07
CA THR A 161 -14.78 3.77 -13.58
C THR A 161 -15.96 3.66 -14.53
N ASP A 162 -16.23 4.67 -15.36
CA ASP A 162 -17.40 4.69 -16.25
C ASP A 162 -17.46 3.50 -17.21
N PRO A 163 -16.35 3.06 -17.86
CA PRO A 163 -16.37 1.87 -18.69
C PRO A 163 -16.60 0.58 -17.89
N LEU A 164 -16.12 0.53 -16.65
CA LEU A 164 -16.25 -0.64 -15.78
C LEU A 164 -17.68 -0.84 -15.29
N LEU A 165 -18.44 0.25 -15.09
CA LEU A 165 -19.83 0.22 -14.65
C LEU A 165 -20.76 -0.52 -15.61
N THR A 166 -20.42 -0.58 -16.90
CA THR A 166 -21.22 -1.27 -17.92
C THR A 166 -20.81 -2.73 -18.10
N ASN A 167 -19.69 -3.15 -17.51
CA ASN A 167 -19.17 -4.51 -17.63
C ASN A 167 -19.71 -5.41 -16.50
N ASN A 168 -20.85 -6.04 -16.76
CA ASN A 168 -21.51 -6.94 -15.80
C ASN A 168 -20.63 -8.13 -15.38
N VAL A 169 -19.70 -8.59 -16.22
CA VAL A 169 -18.82 -9.71 -15.86
C VAL A 169 -17.85 -9.28 -14.76
N LEU A 170 -17.23 -8.10 -14.91
CA LEU A 170 -16.31 -7.56 -13.91
C LEU A 170 -17.03 -7.15 -12.62
N LEU A 171 -18.23 -6.60 -12.70
CA LEU A 171 -18.99 -6.16 -11.51
C LEU A 171 -19.54 -7.30 -10.65
N ASN A 172 -19.50 -8.54 -11.14
CA ASN A 172 -19.93 -9.72 -10.38
C ASN A 172 -18.74 -10.61 -9.97
N ASN A 173 -17.50 -10.15 -10.18
CA ASN A 173 -16.30 -10.88 -9.80
C ASN A 173 -15.25 -9.89 -9.27
N SER A 174 -15.13 -9.81 -7.94
CA SER A 174 -14.25 -8.83 -7.30
C SER A 174 -12.77 -9.08 -7.58
N GLU A 175 -12.35 -10.34 -7.69
CA GLU A 175 -10.98 -10.72 -8.04
C GLU A 175 -10.62 -10.23 -9.44
N ALA A 176 -11.46 -10.51 -10.44
CA ALA A 176 -11.24 -10.07 -11.82
C ALA A 176 -11.23 -8.54 -11.96
N LEU A 177 -12.08 -7.83 -11.19
CA LEU A 177 -12.06 -6.37 -11.16
C LEU A 177 -10.75 -5.83 -10.56
N ILE A 178 -10.29 -6.41 -9.45
CA ILE A 178 -9.04 -6.02 -8.79
C ILE A 178 -7.86 -6.22 -9.75
N GLU A 179 -7.76 -7.38 -10.40
CA GLU A 179 -6.72 -7.65 -11.40
C GLU A 179 -6.74 -6.63 -12.53
N LYS A 180 -7.92 -6.36 -13.10
CA LYS A 180 -8.05 -5.39 -14.19
C LYS A 180 -7.62 -3.98 -13.80
N LEU A 181 -7.96 -3.54 -12.58
CA LEU A 181 -7.56 -2.23 -12.08
C LEU A 181 -6.05 -2.15 -11.84
N ARG A 182 -5.42 -3.23 -11.35
CA ARG A 182 -3.95 -3.31 -11.22
C ARG A 182 -3.28 -3.22 -12.59
N ASP A 183 -3.78 -3.94 -13.59
CA ASP A 183 -3.26 -3.87 -14.95
C ASP A 183 -3.31 -2.45 -15.53
N LEU A 184 -4.44 -1.76 -15.34
CA LEU A 184 -4.61 -0.37 -15.77
C LEU A 184 -3.64 0.57 -15.06
N ALA A 185 -3.49 0.43 -13.74
CA ALA A 185 -2.57 1.24 -12.94
C ALA A 185 -1.10 1.04 -13.37
N ASN A 186 -0.70 -0.21 -13.61
CA ASN A 186 0.65 -0.55 -14.03
C ASN A 186 0.92 -0.05 -15.47
N HIS A 187 -0.06 -0.14 -16.37
CA HIS A 187 0.06 0.40 -17.72
C HIS A 187 0.20 1.92 -17.72
N GLU A 188 -0.57 2.64 -16.90
CA GLU A 188 -0.43 4.09 -16.72
C GLU A 188 0.97 4.46 -16.24
N GLU A 189 1.52 3.74 -15.26
CA GLU A 189 2.85 3.99 -14.72
C GLU A 189 3.95 3.77 -15.77
N LEU A 190 3.87 2.68 -16.54
CA LEU A 190 4.80 2.38 -17.62
C LEU A 190 4.73 3.45 -18.72
N THR A 191 3.52 3.84 -19.13
CA THR A 191 3.31 4.87 -20.16
C THR A 191 3.84 6.24 -19.71
N TYR A 192 3.61 6.61 -18.45
CA TYR A 192 4.14 7.85 -17.88
C TYR A 192 5.67 7.86 -17.88
N LYS A 193 6.30 6.76 -17.45
CA LYS A 193 7.77 6.62 -17.44
C LYS A 193 8.35 6.66 -18.86
N ALA A 194 7.73 5.98 -19.82
CA ALA A 194 8.14 6.01 -21.22
C ALA A 194 8.07 7.43 -21.79
N ASN A 195 6.94 8.12 -21.62
CA ASN A 195 6.77 9.50 -22.06
C ASN A 195 7.75 10.46 -21.39
N HIS A 196 8.08 10.26 -20.10
CA HIS A 196 9.07 11.07 -19.39
C HIS A 196 10.50 10.81 -19.89
N ALA A 197 10.84 9.55 -20.16
CA ALA A 197 12.11 9.16 -20.75
C ALA A 197 12.27 9.74 -22.17
N GLU A 198 11.23 9.66 -23.00
CA GLU A 198 11.20 10.27 -24.33
C GLU A 198 11.33 11.78 -24.27
N LYS A 199 10.58 12.46 -23.39
CA LYS A 199 10.72 13.92 -23.18
C LYS A 199 12.12 14.31 -22.72
N SER A 200 12.75 13.51 -21.86
CA SER A 200 14.14 13.73 -21.43
C SER A 200 15.14 13.50 -22.56
N ALA A 201 14.94 12.47 -23.38
CA ALA A 201 15.78 12.18 -24.53
C ALA A 201 15.67 13.27 -25.62
N VAL A 202 14.45 13.75 -25.88
CA VAL A 202 14.19 14.86 -26.81
C VAL A 202 14.80 16.17 -26.29
N ALA A 203 14.73 16.46 -24.99
CA ALA A 203 15.38 17.64 -24.40
C ALA A 203 16.91 17.60 -24.54
N LEU A 204 17.54 16.41 -24.44
CA LEU A 204 18.97 16.23 -24.68
C LEU A 204 19.33 16.40 -26.17
N ALA A 205 18.53 15.83 -27.07
CA ALA A 205 18.75 15.90 -28.52
C ALA A 205 18.46 17.30 -29.14
N SER A 206 17.55 18.08 -28.53
CA SER A 206 17.18 19.43 -28.99
C SER A 206 18.03 20.55 -28.37
N SER A 207 19.10 20.21 -27.64
CA SER A 207 20.10 21.17 -27.13
C SER A 207 20.96 21.84 -28.22
N SER A 208 20.63 21.63 -29.49
CA SER A 208 21.11 22.40 -30.65
C SER A 208 20.44 23.77 -30.81
N GLN A 209 19.72 24.28 -29.80
CA GLN A 209 19.38 25.70 -29.74
C GLN A 209 20.68 26.53 -29.72
N SER A 210 20.83 27.38 -30.74
CA SER A 210 21.95 28.32 -30.90
C SER A 210 22.25 29.01 -29.58
N ARG A 211 23.42 28.71 -28.99
CA ARG A 211 23.89 29.39 -27.78
C ARG A 211 23.73 30.91 -28.01
N PRO A 212 23.10 31.65 -27.09
CA PRO A 212 23.02 33.10 -27.22
C PRO A 212 24.44 33.66 -27.44
N PRO A 213 24.58 34.67 -28.33
CA PRO A 213 25.89 35.12 -28.78
C PRO A 213 26.79 35.45 -27.58
N PRO A 214 28.07 35.05 -27.63
CA PRO A 214 28.92 35.08 -26.46
C PRO A 214 29.07 36.52 -25.96
N ARG A 215 28.75 36.74 -24.69
CA ARG A 215 28.80 38.08 -24.07
C ARG A 215 30.24 38.51 -23.82
N CYS A 216 30.57 39.74 -24.18
CA CYS A 216 31.82 40.40 -23.80
C CYS A 216 31.87 40.57 -22.26
N LYS A 217 32.99 40.18 -21.64
CA LYS A 217 33.23 40.33 -20.19
C LYS A 217 34.58 41.02 -19.99
N LYS A 218 34.57 42.30 -19.59
CA LYS A 218 35.74 43.18 -19.38
C LYS A 218 36.68 43.40 -20.58
N VAL A 219 36.68 42.49 -21.57
CA VAL A 219 37.36 42.57 -22.87
C VAL A 219 36.32 42.26 -23.95
N HIS A 220 36.46 42.88 -25.13
CA HIS A 220 35.59 42.61 -26.27
C HIS A 220 35.81 41.19 -26.81
N ASN A 221 34.71 40.49 -27.09
CA ASN A 221 34.75 39.21 -27.76
C ASN A 221 34.58 39.45 -29.28
N PRO A 222 35.57 39.09 -30.12
CA PRO A 222 35.48 39.26 -31.58
C PRO A 222 34.31 38.53 -32.23
N GLN A 223 33.71 37.55 -31.55
CA GLN A 223 32.53 36.80 -31.98
C GLN A 223 31.21 37.39 -31.46
N ALA A 224 31.24 38.57 -30.85
CA ALA A 224 30.03 39.27 -30.40
C ALA A 224 29.29 39.92 -31.57
N THR A 225 27.98 40.09 -31.43
CA THR A 225 27.10 40.68 -32.46
C THR A 225 27.20 42.21 -32.55
N HIS A 226 28.27 42.81 -32.04
CA HIS A 226 28.51 44.26 -32.05
C HIS A 226 30.00 44.53 -32.25
N PRO A 227 30.39 45.66 -32.87
CA PRO A 227 31.80 46.04 -32.97
C PRO A 227 32.36 46.51 -31.63
N GLU A 228 33.68 46.42 -31.44
CA GLU A 228 34.39 46.79 -30.21
C GLU A 228 34.05 48.21 -29.72
N SER A 229 33.93 49.16 -30.64
CA SER A 229 33.59 50.56 -30.37
C SER A 229 32.22 50.75 -29.69
N LYS A 230 31.32 49.77 -29.81
CA LYS A 230 29.98 49.80 -29.20
C LYS A 230 29.83 48.78 -28.06
N CYS A 231 30.92 48.19 -27.60
CA CYS A 231 30.92 47.17 -26.56
C CYS A 231 30.62 47.78 -25.19
N TRP A 232 29.44 47.50 -24.62
CA TRP A 232 29.08 48.00 -23.28
C TRP A 232 29.98 47.48 -22.15
N ALA A 233 30.72 46.40 -22.38
CA ALA A 233 31.70 45.90 -21.40
C ALA A 233 32.97 46.75 -21.37
N LEU A 234 33.34 47.40 -22.48
CA LEU A 234 34.46 48.36 -22.56
C LEU A 234 34.01 49.80 -22.31
N TYR A 235 32.81 50.14 -22.77
CA TYR A 235 32.22 51.48 -22.68
C TYR A 235 30.85 51.43 -21.97
N PRO A 236 30.82 51.29 -20.63
CA PRO A 236 29.57 51.15 -19.87
C PRO A 236 28.60 52.32 -20.02
N HIS A 237 29.11 53.51 -20.34
CA HIS A 237 28.32 54.73 -20.58
C HIS A 237 27.48 54.66 -21.86
N LEU A 238 27.79 53.76 -22.80
CA LEU A 238 26.98 53.52 -24.00
C LEU A 238 25.78 52.60 -23.75
N ARG A 239 25.65 52.08 -22.52
CA ARG A 239 24.55 51.19 -22.15
C ARG A 239 23.25 51.98 -22.06
N PRO A 240 22.19 51.59 -22.80
CA PRO A 240 20.88 52.23 -22.66
C PRO A 240 20.39 52.11 -21.22
N ILE A 241 20.03 53.24 -20.60
CA ILE A 241 19.35 53.26 -19.30
C ILE A 241 17.93 52.76 -19.55
N ARG A 242 17.52 51.70 -18.84
CA ARG A 242 16.14 51.21 -18.90
C ARG A 242 15.27 52.13 -18.05
N ASP A 243 14.33 52.83 -18.66
CA ASP A 243 13.23 53.46 -17.92
C ASP A 243 12.37 52.36 -17.29
N LEU A 244 12.13 52.46 -15.97
CA LEU A 244 11.26 51.56 -15.23
C LEU A 244 9.79 51.96 -15.44
N PRO A 245 8.86 51.01 -15.65
CA PRO A 245 7.44 51.33 -15.76
C PRO A 245 6.85 51.70 -14.39
N VAL A 246 6.04 52.76 -14.39
CA VAL A 246 5.29 53.29 -13.24
C VAL A 246 4.36 52.21 -12.66
N SER A 247 4.55 51.86 -11.38
CA SER A 247 3.70 50.93 -10.63
C SER A 247 2.26 51.47 -10.53
N GLY A 248 1.29 50.68 -11.00
CA GLY A 248 -0.13 50.97 -10.93
C GLY A 248 -0.66 51.04 -9.49
N LEU A 249 -1.44 52.08 -9.25
CA LEU A 249 -2.21 52.37 -8.04
C LEU A 249 -3.17 51.23 -7.68
N VAL A 250 -3.10 50.80 -6.42
CA VAL A 250 -4.11 49.96 -5.74
C VAL A 250 -5.31 50.86 -5.40
N MET A 251 -6.50 50.52 -5.89
CA MET A 251 -7.77 51.13 -5.45
C MET A 251 -8.46 50.22 -4.43
N PRO A 252 -9.01 50.76 -3.32
CA PRO A 252 -9.65 49.96 -2.27
C PRO A 252 -11.08 49.51 -2.65
N ARG A 253 -11.45 48.31 -2.20
CA ARG A 253 -12.81 47.74 -2.27
C ARG A 253 -13.74 48.51 -1.33
N HIS A 254 -14.87 48.98 -1.85
CA HIS A 254 -16.00 49.43 -1.06
C HIS A 254 -16.74 48.23 -0.47
N GLU A 255 -16.84 48.21 0.87
CA GLU A 255 -17.90 47.50 1.59
C GLU A 255 -19.21 48.27 1.43
N VAL A 256 -20.30 47.54 1.12
CA VAL A 256 -21.67 48.03 1.27
C VAL A 256 -22.43 46.96 2.06
N LEU A 257 -23.15 47.47 3.05
CA LEU A 257 -24.03 46.84 4.05
C LEU A 257 -24.89 45.67 3.54
#